data_AF-A0A383D310-F1
#
_entry.id   AF-A0A383D310-F1
#
_cell.length_a   1.000
_cell.length_b   1.000
_cell.length_c   1.000
_cell.angle_alpha   90.00
_cell.angle_beta   90.00
_cell.angle_gamma   90.00
#
_symmetry.space_group_name_H-M   'P 1'
#
loop_
_entity.id
_entity.type
_entity.pdbx_description
1 polymer ?
#
loop_
_entity_poly.entity_id
_entity_poly.type
_entity_poly.pdbx_seq_one_letter_code
_entity_poly.pdbx_strand_id
1 'polypeptide(L)' 'MEIKLKKPTEILSSPRNDGGEAIAAAKTVDGGVAFVRWDPTDKSWVIDKDLTAGDVLTLPPVPEKMF' A
#
# COMPACT_ATOMS: atom_id res chain seq x y z
N MET A 1 21.06 12.00 3.28
CA MET A 1 21.03 10.53 3.25
C MET A 1 19.67 10.12 2.72
N GLU A 2 19.58 9.49 1.56
CA GLU A 2 18.32 8.96 1.04
C GLU A 2 17.92 7.73 1.87
N ILE A 3 16.77 7.78 2.55
CA ILE A 3 16.22 6.60 3.20
C ILE A 3 15.64 5.72 2.08
N LYS A 4 16.36 4.66 1.71
CA LYS A 4 15.82 3.62 0.82
C LYS A 4 14.77 2.83 1.60
N LEU A 5 13.49 3.11 1.35
CA LEU A 5 12.38 2.31 1.86
C LEU A 5 12.60 0.85 1.47
N LYS A 6 12.60 -0.04 2.46
CA LYS A 6 12.82 -1.47 2.23
C LYS A 6 11.50 -2.19 1.96
N LYS A 7 11.58 -3.35 1.30
CA LYS A 7 10.42 -4.12 0.81
C LYS A 7 9.32 -4.27 1.88
N PRO A 8 8.03 -4.19 1.48
CA PRO A 8 6.93 -4.43 2.38
C PRO A 8 6.84 -5.91 2.76
N THR A 9 6.42 -6.20 3.98
CA THR A 9 6.35 -7.57 4.53
C THR A 9 4.96 -7.96 4.99
N GLU A 10 4.19 -7.02 5.51
CA GLU A 10 2.90 -7.29 6.15
C GLU A 10 1.96 -6.09 5.94
N ILE A 11 0.71 -6.34 5.55
CA ILE A 11 -0.32 -5.31 5.41
C ILE A 11 -0.88 -4.97 6.80
N LEU A 12 -0.85 -3.67 7.13
CA LEU A 12 -1.23 -3.14 8.45
C LEU A 12 -2.62 -2.50 8.46
N SER A 13 -3.24 -2.33 7.29
CA SER A 13 -4.56 -1.69 7.16
C SER A 13 -5.43 -2.41 6.14
N SER A 14 -6.74 -2.32 6.29
CA SER A 14 -7.66 -2.74 5.23
C SER A 14 -7.37 -1.96 3.94
N PRO A 15 -7.24 -2.62 2.78
CA PRO A 15 -6.98 -1.94 1.52
C PRO A 15 -8.09 -0.95 1.13
N ARG A 16 -7.69 0.14 0.47
CA ARG A 16 -8.58 1.19 -0.09
C ARG A 16 -8.49 1.25 -1.60
N ASN A 17 -9.55 1.69 -2.25
CA ASN A 17 -9.64 1.83 -3.69
C ASN A 17 -9.28 3.26 -4.11
N ASP A 18 -8.16 3.41 -4.82
CA ASP A 18 -7.66 4.68 -5.37
C ASP A 18 -8.19 4.97 -6.79
N GLY A 19 -9.40 4.48 -7.10
CA GLY A 19 -10.03 4.68 -8.41
C GLY A 19 -9.61 3.66 -9.49
N GLY A 20 -9.03 2.53 -9.09
CA GLY A 20 -8.65 1.46 -10.01
C GLY A 20 -7.75 0.40 -9.39
N GLU A 21 -6.98 0.77 -8.37
CA GLU A 21 -6.03 -0.12 -7.70
C GLU A 21 -6.24 -0.07 -6.19
N ALA A 22 -5.78 -1.12 -5.51
CA ALA A 22 -5.83 -1.21 -4.07
C ALA A 22 -4.58 -0.58 -3.45
N ILE A 23 -4.75 0.22 -2.40
CA ILE A 23 -3.67 0.81 -1.62
C ILE A 23 -3.80 0.47 -0.13
N ALA A 24 -2.68 0.41 0.59
CA ALA A 24 -2.67 0.11 2.02
C ALA A 24 -1.42 0.66 2.72
N ALA A 25 -1.41 0.63 4.05
CA ALA A 25 -0.19 0.74 4.84
C ALA A 25 0.44 -0.65 5.03
N ALA A 26 1.76 -0.73 4.97
CA ALA A 26 2.50 -1.96 5.17
C ALA A 26 3.73 -1.77 6.06
N LYS A 27 4.06 -2.81 6.84
CA LYS A 27 5.33 -2.91 7.54
C LYS A 27 6.45 -3.19 6.55
N THR A 28 7.63 -2.64 6.82
CA THR A 28 8.84 -2.80 5.99
C THR A 28 9.89 -3.62 6.75
N VAL A 29 10.83 -4.25 6.02
CA VAL A 29 11.83 -5.15 6.64
C VAL A 29 12.80 -4.47 7.64
N ASP A 30 12.93 -3.14 7.64
CA ASP A 30 13.64 -2.37 8.66
C ASP A 30 12.77 -1.97 9.87
N GLY A 31 11.52 -2.43 9.91
CA GLY A 31 10.59 -2.15 10.99
C GLY A 31 9.83 -0.82 10.84
N GLY A 32 10.01 -0.11 9.72
CA GLY A 32 9.23 1.08 9.41
C GLY A 32 7.85 0.78 8.82
N VAL A 33 7.15 1.83 8.43
CA VAL A 33 5.86 1.77 7.72
C VAL A 33 5.99 2.49 6.39
N ALA A 34 5.42 1.91 5.34
CA ALA A 34 5.32 2.51 4.01
C ALA A 34 3.89 2.38 3.47
N PHE A 35 3.52 3.26 2.55
CA PHE A 35 2.29 3.11 1.76
C PHE A 35 2.59 2.30 0.51
N VAL A 36 1.68 1.39 0.20
CA VAL A 36 1.84 0.42 -0.87
C VAL A 36 0.63 0.38 -1.77
N ARG A 37 0.86 0.07 -3.04
CA ARG A 37 -0.13 -0.15 -4.09
C ARG A 37 -0.04 -1.61 -4.55
N TRP A 38 -1.18 -2.20 -4.84
CA TRP A 38 -1.26 -3.56 -5.37
C TRP A 38 -0.91 -3.57 -6.85
N ASP A 39 0.12 -4.33 -7.20
CA ASP A 39 0.47 -4.64 -8.58
C ASP A 39 -0.23 -5.96 -8.98
N PRO A 40 -1.23 -5.91 -9.87
CA PRO A 40 -1.96 -7.11 -10.31
C PRO A 40 -1.13 -7.99 -11.27
N THR A 41 -0.10 -7.45 -11.93
CA THR A 41 0.78 -8.21 -12.82
C THR A 41 1.67 -9.14 -12.03
N ASP A 42 2.36 -8.59 -11.02
CA ASP A 42 3.28 -9.35 -10.17
C ASP A 42 2.58 -9.98 -8.96
N LYS A 43 1.28 -9.71 -8.78
CA LYS A 43 0.46 -10.13 -7.63
C LYS A 43 1.17 -9.80 -6.32
N SER A 44 1.65 -8.57 -6.19
CA SER A 44 2.48 -8.14 -5.08
C SER A 44 2.18 -6.70 -4.65
N TRP A 45 2.57 -6.36 -3.43
CA TRP A 45 2.47 -4.99 -2.91
C TRP A 45 3.79 -4.25 -3.18
N VAL A 46 3.70 -3.09 -3.80
CA VAL A 46 4.85 -2.25 -4.16
C VAL A 46 4.76 -0.92 -3.41
N ILE A 47 5.89 -0.44 -2.91
CA ILE A 47 5.95 0.85 -2.22
C ILE A 47 5.69 1.97 -3.22
N ASP A 48 4.70 2.81 -2.90
CA ASP A 48 4.36 4.01 -3.64
C ASP A 48 4.71 5.23 -2.79
N LYS A 49 5.61 6.08 -3.29
CA LYS A 49 6.13 7.24 -2.57
C LYS A 49 5.22 8.45 -2.67
N ASP A 50 4.27 8.43 -3.60
CA ASP A 50 3.34 9.55 -3.84
C ASP A 50 2.08 9.39 -2.98
N LEU A 51 1.83 8.20 -2.43
CA LEU A 51 0.76 7.96 -1.47
C LEU A 51 1.04 8.60 -0.11
N THR A 52 -0.02 9.13 0.47
CA THR A 52 -0.02 9.74 1.80
C THR A 52 -0.89 8.95 2.78
N ALA A 53 -0.75 9.28 4.06
CA ALA A 53 -1.66 8.77 5.09
C ALA A 53 -3.12 9.18 4.81
N GLY A 54 -3.34 10.36 4.20
CA GLY A 54 -4.66 10.84 3.84
C GLY A 54 -5.36 9.86 2.91
N ASP A 55 -4.69 9.45 1.84
CA ASP A 55 -5.24 8.53 0.84
C ASP A 55 -5.72 7.22 1.48
N VAL A 56 -4.87 6.58 2.30
CA VAL A 56 -5.20 5.32 2.97
C VAL A 56 -6.33 5.46 4.01
N LEU A 57 -6.49 6.65 4.60
CA LEU A 57 -7.50 6.90 5.63
C LEU A 57 -8.84 7.37 5.06
N THR A 58 -8.86 8.05 3.91
CA THR A 58 -10.07 8.69 3.37
C THR A 58 -10.67 7.98 2.17
N LEU A 59 -9.89 7.17 1.45
CA LEU A 59 -10.39 6.47 0.27
C LEU A 59 -11.39 5.36 0.64
N PRO A 60 -12.37 5.08 -0.26
CA PRO A 60 -13.36 4.04 -0.02
C PRO A 60 -12.70 2.66 0.10
N PRO A 61 -13.35 1.69 0.77
CA PRO A 61 -12.86 0.31 0.81
C PRO A 61 -12.79 -0.29 -0.60
N VAL A 62 -11.89 -1.25 -0.79
CA VAL A 62 -11.86 -2.06 -2.01
C VAL A 62 -13.14 -2.91 -2.09
N PRO A 63 -13.84 -2.97 -3.24
CA PRO A 63 -14.98 -3.85 -3.43
C PRO A 63 -14.59 -5.32 -3.22
N GLU A 64 -15.47 -6.11 -2.62
CA GLU A 64 -15.23 -7.54 -2.34
C GLU A 64 -14.91 -8.40 -3.59
N LYS A 65 -15.13 -7.86 -4.80
CA LYS A 65 -14.93 -8.55 -6.09
C LYS A 65 -13.64 -8.16 -6.83
N MET A 66 -12.72 -7.43 -6.20
CA MET A 66 -11.54 -6.88 -6.89
C MET A 66 -10.31 -7.80 -6.88
N PHE A 67 -10.33 -8.90 -6.10
CA PHE A 67 -9.21 -9.84 -5.95
C PHE A 67 -9.64 -11.28 -6.22
#